data_AF-A0A7J4KCE6-F1
#
_entry.id   AF-A0A7J4KCE6-F1
#
_cell.length_a   1.000
_cell.length_b   1.000
_cell.length_c   1.000
_cell.angle_alpha   90.00
_cell.angle_beta   90.00
_cell.angle_gamma   90.00
#
_symmetry.space_group_name_H-M   'P 1'
#
loop_
_entity.id
_entity.type
_entity.pdbx_description
1 polymer ?
#
loop_
_entity_poly.entity_id
_entity_poly.type
_entity_poly.pdbx_seq_one_letter_code
_entity_poly.pdbx_strand_id
1 'polypeptide(L)'
;MWKAVEVDAWIAGRRSSLEEARATVTDIIRRVGSDGDTALRQLSRHVELREIAVTDEERRAAYDAVDAKIVESLTRAKERIERFHQLQRSRDLWMEEVEPGIVLGMKT
;
A
#
# COMPACT_ATOMS: atom_id res chain seq x y z
N MET A 1 -33.79 -7.96 -6.80
CA MET A 1 -33.64 -9.28 -7.43
C MET A 1 -32.15 -9.55 -7.57
N TRP A 2 -31.55 -10.32 -6.66
CA TRP A 2 -30.14 -10.68 -6.74
C TRP A 2 -29.99 -11.82 -7.73
N LYS A 3 -29.21 -11.62 -8.80
CA LYS A 3 -28.87 -12.70 -9.73
C LYS A 3 -27.72 -13.49 -9.11
N ALA A 4 -27.85 -14.81 -9.06
CA ALA A 4 -26.73 -15.69 -8.74
C ALA A 4 -25.62 -15.40 -9.75
N VAL A 5 -24.45 -15.02 -9.25
CA VAL A 5 -23.25 -14.84 -10.06
C VAL A 5 -22.51 -16.17 -10.02
N GLU A 6 -22.50 -16.87 -11.16
CA GLU A 6 -21.68 -18.07 -11.32
C GLU A 6 -20.20 -17.68 -11.17
N VAL A 7 -19.50 -18.35 -10.25
CA VAL A 7 -18.11 -18.04 -9.89
C VAL A 7 -17.22 -18.07 -11.13
N ASP A 8 -17.44 -19.01 -12.05
CA ASP A 8 -16.68 -19.12 -13.29
C ASP A 8 -16.91 -17.94 -14.25
N ALA A 9 -18.14 -17.44 -14.35
CA ALA A 9 -18.46 -16.26 -15.16
C ALA A 9 -17.84 -14.98 -14.57
N TRP A 10 -17.78 -14.90 -13.24
CA TRP A 10 -17.13 -13.79 -12.52
C TRP A 10 -15.61 -13.82 -12.63
N ILE A 11 -15.00 -15.01 -12.56
CA ILE A 11 -13.56 -15.20 -12.79
C ILE A 11 -13.20 -14.86 -14.23
N ALA A 12 -13.99 -15.32 -15.21
CA ALA A 12 -13.78 -15.04 -16.62
C ALA A 12 -13.88 -13.54 -16.94
N GLY A 13 -14.85 -12.83 -16.37
CA GLY A 13 -15.01 -11.38 -16.54
C GLY A 13 -13.95 -10.52 -15.83
N ARG A 14 -13.23 -11.10 -14.86
CA ARG A 14 -12.11 -10.44 -14.15
C ARG A 14 -10.74 -10.71 -14.77
N ARG A 15 -10.64 -11.61 -15.74
CA ARG A 15 -9.48 -11.67 -16.62
C ARG A 15 -9.50 -10.47 -17.57
N SER A 16 -9.33 -9.26 -17.04
CA SER A 16 -8.73 -8.19 -17.83
C SER A 16 -7.36 -8.70 -18.23
N SER A 17 -7.08 -8.80 -19.52
CA SER A 17 -5.81 -9.36 -19.95
C SER A 17 -4.70 -8.41 -19.50
N LEU A 18 -3.86 -8.85 -18.56
CA LEU A 18 -2.65 -8.12 -18.17
C LEU A 18 -1.78 -7.83 -19.41
N GLU A 19 -1.91 -8.66 -20.44
CA GLU A 19 -1.29 -8.50 -21.74
C GLU A 19 -1.67 -7.18 -22.45
N GLU A 20 -2.94 -6.76 -22.43
CA GLU A 20 -3.35 -5.48 -23.04
C GLU A 20 -2.70 -4.29 -22.34
N ALA A 21 -2.51 -4.34 -21.02
CA ALA A 21 -1.88 -3.27 -20.25
C ALA A 21 -0.34 -3.32 -20.31
N ARG A 22 0.25 -4.48 -20.62
CA ARG A 22 1.68 -4.74 -20.51
C ARG A 22 2.52 -3.76 -21.33
N ALA A 23 2.15 -3.52 -22.58
CA ALA A 23 2.89 -2.62 -23.47
C ALA A 23 2.88 -1.18 -22.92
N THR A 24 1.69 -0.69 -22.53
CA THR A 24 1.51 0.66 -21.97
C THR A 24 2.27 0.85 -20.67
N VAL A 25 2.18 -0.10 -19.73
CA VAL A 25 2.90 -0.03 -18.45
C VAL A 25 4.41 -0.08 -18.66
N THR A 26 4.90 -0.92 -19.57
CA THR A 26 6.32 -0.99 -19.93
C THR A 26 6.83 0.35 -20.47
N ASP A 27 6.04 1.03 -21.31
CA ASP A 27 6.38 2.37 -21.81
C ASP A 27 6.44 3.41 -20.70
N ILE A 28 5.46 3.42 -19.79
CA ILE A 28 5.42 4.32 -18.63
C ILE A 28 6.66 4.12 -17.75
N ILE A 29 6.98 2.87 -17.38
CA ILE A 29 8.14 2.55 -16.54
C ILE A 29 9.43 3.05 -17.20
N ARG A 30 9.61 2.79 -18.51
CA ARG A 30 10.78 3.27 -19.25
C ARG A 30 10.86 4.79 -19.26
N ARG A 31 9.76 5.51 -19.57
CA ARG A 31 9.73 6.98 -19.60
C ARG A 31 10.01 7.59 -18.24
N VAL A 32 9.42 7.05 -17.17
CA VAL A 32 9.72 7.51 -15.80
C VAL A 32 11.18 7.22 -15.44
N GLY A 33 11.71 6.07 -15.85
CA GLY A 33 13.12 5.72 -15.63
C GLY A 33 14.12 6.62 -16.37
N SER A 34 13.78 7.10 -17.57
CA SER A 34 14.65 8.00 -18.36
C SER A 34 14.48 9.48 -18.02
N ASP A 35 13.23 9.92 -17.85
CA ASP A 35 12.87 11.34 -17.81
C ASP A 35 12.46 11.81 -16.40
N GLY A 36 12.37 10.90 -15.43
CA GLY A 36 12.08 11.19 -14.02
C GLY A 36 10.80 12.01 -13.82
N ASP A 37 10.90 13.07 -13.02
CA ASP A 37 9.78 13.97 -12.69
C ASP A 37 9.15 14.65 -13.90
N THR A 38 9.92 14.82 -14.99
CA THR A 38 9.37 15.37 -16.24
C THR A 38 8.32 14.45 -16.81
N ALA A 39 8.57 13.14 -16.84
CA ALA A 39 7.58 12.16 -17.27
C ALA A 39 6.38 12.13 -16.32
N LEU A 40 6.59 12.21 -15.00
CA LEU A 40 5.48 12.24 -14.03
C LEU A 40 4.56 13.43 -14.27
N ARG A 41 5.11 14.63 -14.49
CA ARG A 41 4.34 15.84 -14.79
C ARG A 41 3.56 15.71 -16.11
N GLN A 42 4.16 15.12 -17.14
CA GLN A 42 3.49 14.90 -18.44
C GLN A 42 2.36 13.86 -18.36
N LEU A 43 2.52 12.82 -17.53
CA LEU A 43 1.54 11.74 -17.38
C LEU A 43 0.33 12.15 -16.52
N SER A 44 0.50 13.14 -15.65
CA SER A 44 -0.54 13.71 -14.77
C SER A 44 -1.53 14.61 -15.53
N ARG A 45 -2.47 14.01 -16.25
CA ARG A 45 -3.40 14.74 -17.13
C ARG A 45 -4.48 15.56 -16.41
N HIS A 46 -4.80 15.23 -15.17
CA HIS A 46 -5.92 15.84 -14.43
C HIS A 46 -5.47 16.80 -13.32
N VAL A 47 -4.17 16.91 -13.07
CA VAL A 47 -3.61 17.77 -12.03
C VAL A 47 -2.30 18.38 -12.52
N GLU A 48 -2.13 19.67 -12.26
CA GLU A 48 -0.82 20.31 -12.42
C GLU A 48 0.03 19.94 -11.21
N LEU A 49 1.01 19.05 -11.40
CA LEU A 49 2.00 18.75 -10.37
C LEU A 49 3.04 19.86 -10.36
N ARG A 50 2.98 20.79 -9.39
CA ARG A 50 4.01 21.82 -9.16
C ARG A 50 5.15 21.26 -8.33
N GLU A 51 4.80 20.63 -7.23
CA GLU A 51 5.69 19.81 -6.41
C GLU A 51 5.23 18.35 -6.48
N ILE A 52 6.18 17.42 -6.46
CA ILE A 52 5.85 15.99 -6.44
C ILE A 52 5.46 15.56 -5.02
N ALA A 53 6.12 16.11 -4.01
CA ALA A 53 5.81 15.87 -2.61
C ALA A 53 4.81 16.91 -2.09
N VAL A 54 3.78 16.44 -1.37
CA VAL A 54 2.84 17.31 -0.66
C VAL A 54 3.54 17.99 0.51
N THR A 55 3.33 19.29 0.70
CA THR A 55 4.02 20.02 1.78
C THR A 55 3.41 19.74 3.16
N ASP A 56 4.17 20.05 4.21
CA ASP A 56 3.68 19.92 5.58
C ASP A 56 2.52 20.88 5.87
N GLU A 57 2.52 22.06 5.25
CA GLU A 57 1.45 23.04 5.32
C GLU A 57 0.16 22.50 4.68
N GLU A 58 0.26 21.92 3.47
CA GLU A 58 -0.88 21.32 2.78
C GLU A 58 -1.46 20.15 3.58
N ARG A 59 -0.59 19.30 4.16
CA ARG A 59 -1.00 18.20 5.05
C ARG A 59 -1.75 18.71 6.28
N ARG A 60 -1.25 19.78 6.93
CA ARG A 60 -1.90 20.34 8.11
C ARG A 60 -3.24 20.98 7.76
N ALA A 61 -3.30 21.76 6.68
CA ALA A 61 -4.55 22.35 6.20
C ALA A 61 -5.61 21.29 5.88
N ALA A 62 -5.22 20.18 5.26
CA ALA A 62 -6.12 19.07 5.01
C ALA A 62 -6.62 18.42 6.31
N TYR A 63 -5.76 18.27 7.31
CA TYR A 63 -6.16 17.73 8.62
C TYR A 63 -7.17 18.65 9.33
N ASP A 64 -6.92 19.96 9.31
CA ASP A 64 -7.78 20.97 9.94
C ASP A 64 -9.15 21.09 9.23
N ALA A 65 -9.25 20.72 7.96
CA ALA A 65 -10.49 20.74 7.19
C ALA A 65 -11.41 19.53 7.44
N VAL A 66 -10.94 18.50 8.16
CA VAL A 66 -11.71 17.28 8.41
C VAL A 66 -12.43 17.36 9.76
N ASP A 67 -13.69 16.90 9.78
CA ASP A 67 -14.49 16.83 11.00
C ASP A 67 -13.78 16.01 12.11
N ALA A 68 -13.74 16.57 13.32
CA ALA A 68 -13.07 15.96 14.46
C ALA A 68 -13.55 14.52 14.78
N LYS A 69 -14.82 14.21 14.54
CA LYS A 69 -15.38 12.86 14.74
C LYS A 69 -14.82 11.86 13.74
N ILE A 70 -14.56 12.28 12.50
CA ILE A 70 -13.90 11.45 11.50
C ILE A 70 -12.45 11.19 11.92
N VAL A 71 -11.74 12.24 12.35
CA VAL A 71 -10.37 12.14 12.86
C VAL A 71 -10.27 11.17 14.05
N GLU A 72 -11.17 11.28 15.02
CA GLU A 72 -11.24 10.39 16.18
C GLU A 72 -11.48 8.93 15.75
N SER A 73 -12.41 8.72 14.81
CA SER A 73 -12.75 7.39 14.29
C SER A 73 -11.55 6.74 13.59
N LEU A 74 -10.81 7.50 12.78
CA LEU A 74 -9.62 7.03 12.09
C LEU A 74 -8.45 6.78 13.06
N THR A 75 -8.28 7.63 14.08
CA THR A 75 -7.29 7.43 15.15
C THR A 75 -7.53 6.10 15.88
N ARG A 76 -8.79 5.83 16.25
CA ARG A 76 -9.15 4.55 16.91
C ARG A 76 -8.96 3.34 15.99
N ALA A 77 -9.21 3.49 14.68
CA ALA A 77 -8.95 2.43 13.71
C ALA A 77 -7.45 2.14 13.59
N LYS A 78 -6.62 3.19 13.49
CA LYS A 78 -5.17 3.10 13.47
C LYS A 78 -4.64 2.31 14.68
N GLU A 79 -5.02 2.69 15.90
CA GLU A 79 -4.55 2.02 17.12
C GLU A 79 -4.84 0.50 17.13
N ARG A 80 -6.02 0.11 16.64
CA ARG A 80 -6.41 -1.31 16.55
C ARG A 80 -5.60 -2.06 15.49
N ILE A 81 -5.40 -1.45 14.32
CA ILE A 81 -4.60 -2.01 13.24
C ILE A 81 -3.15 -2.17 13.69
N GLU A 82 -2.57 -1.14 14.31
CA GLU A 82 -1.21 -1.17 14.85
C GLU A 82 -1.06 -2.26 15.91
N ARG A 83 -1.97 -2.31 16.89
CA ARG A 83 -1.96 -3.37 17.92
C ARG A 83 -2.01 -4.76 17.30
N PHE A 84 -2.86 -4.98 16.30
CA PHE A 84 -2.97 -6.28 15.65
C PHE A 84 -1.68 -6.67 14.92
N HIS A 85 -1.08 -5.76 14.14
CA HIS A 85 0.17 -6.04 13.43
C HIS A 85 1.38 -6.14 14.37
N GLN A 86 1.37 -5.44 15.50
CA GLN A 86 2.38 -5.62 16.56
C GLN A 86 2.37 -7.04 17.11
N LEU A 87 1.19 -7.65 17.29
CA LEU A 87 1.06 -9.04 17.73
C LEU A 87 1.56 -10.06 16.70
N GLN A 88 1.62 -9.68 15.42
CA GLN A 88 2.14 -10.52 14.33
C GLN A 88 3.66 -10.49 14.21
N ARG A 89 4.34 -9.56 14.92
CA ARG A 89 5.81 -9.56 14.93
C ARG A 89 6.28 -10.87 15.53
N SER A 90 7.14 -11.58 14.80
CA SER A 90 7.86 -12.73 15.34
C SER A 90 8.48 -12.35 16.68
N ARG A 91 8.50 -13.27 17.65
CA ARG A 91 9.25 -13.04 18.89
C ARG A 91 10.70 -12.81 18.47
N ASP A 92 11.24 -11.62 18.75
CA ASP A 92 12.50 -11.08 18.17
C ASP A 92 13.75 -11.97 18.36
N LEU A 93 13.64 -13.03 19.16
CA LEU A 93 14.57 -14.13 19.27
C LEU A 93 13.88 -15.22 20.08
N TRP A 94 13.94 -16.47 19.63
CA TRP A 94 13.81 -17.59 20.56
C TRP A 94 15.15 -18.31 20.61
N MET A 95 15.59 -18.67 21.83
CA MET A 95 16.77 -19.49 22.06
C MET A 95 16.43 -20.62 23.03
N GLU A 96 16.94 -21.82 22.77
CA GLU A 96 16.73 -23.03 23.56
C GLU A 96 18.06 -23.81 23.66
N GLU A 97 18.44 -24.22 24.87
CA GLU A 97 19.60 -25.09 25.09
C GLU A 97 19.17 -26.55 24.87
N VAL A 98 19.67 -27.18 23.82
CA VAL A 98 19.30 -28.56 23.44
C VAL A 98 20.22 -29.60 24.06
N GLU A 99 21.46 -29.23 24.34
CA GLU A 99 22.47 -30.04 25.02
C GLU A 99 23.36 -29.11 25.86
N PRO A 100 24.06 -29.61 26.91
CA PRO A 100 24.95 -28.80 27.72
C PRO A 100 25.97 -28.02 26.87
N GLY A 101 25.78 -26.70 26.78
CA GLY A 101 26.62 -25.79 25.99
C GLY A 101 26.22 -25.61 24.52
N ILE A 102 25.12 -26.21 24.04
CA ILE A 102 24.60 -26.05 22.68
C ILE A 102 23.25 -25.33 22.72
N VAL A 103 23.22 -24.11 22.20
CA VAL A 103 22.03 -23.26 22.12
C VAL A 103 21.60 -23.09 20.66
N LEU A 104 20.34 -23.40 20.37
CA LEU A 104 19.69 -23.16 19.08
C LEU A 104 18.75 -21.97 19.18
N GLY A 105 18.56 -21.24 18.08
CA GLY A 105 17.58 -20.16 18.04
C GLY A 105 17.29 -19.66 16.65
N MET A 106 16.16 -18.98 16.48
CA MET A 106 15.79 -18.30 15.23
C MET A 106 15.56 -16.82 15.52
N LYS A 107 16.25 -15.98 14.74
CA LYS A 107 15.99 -14.55 14.65
C LYS A 107 15.33 -14.32 13.29
N THR A 108 14.15 -13.69 13.29
CA THR A 108 13.45 -13.31 12.05
C THR A 108 13.74 -11.85 11.72
#